data_AF-A0A967K131-F1
#
_entry.id   AF-A0A967K131-F1
#
_cell.length_a   1.000
_cell.length_b   1.000
_cell.length_c   1.000
_cell.angle_alpha   90.00
_cell.angle_beta   90.00
_cell.angle_gamma   90.00
#
_symmetry.space_group_name_H-M   'P 1'
#
loop_
_entity.id
_entity.type
_entity.pdbx_description
1 polymer ?
#
loop_
_entity_poly.entity_id
_entity_poly.type
_entity_poly.pdbx_seq_one_letter_code
_entity_poly.pdbx_strand_id
1 'polypeptide(L)' 'RDLTARVRALLPEAEAAHLVSVHAEAGAWVVAMDSPAWAARVRYRTAELGDVPVRVTVVPKGKTEVRG' A
#
# COMPACT_ATOMS: atom_id res chain seq x y z
N ARG A 1 -9.85 6.34 -12.23
CA ARG A 1 -8.53 7.01 -12.09
C ARG A 1 -7.78 6.29 -10.98
N ASP A 2 -6.58 5.81 -11.26
CA ASP A 2 -5.87 4.79 -10.48
C ASP A 2 -5.50 5.29 -9.07
N LEU A 3 -6.17 4.75 -8.04
CA LEU A 3 -5.94 5.09 -6.63
C LEU A 3 -4.49 4.78 -6.21
N THR A 4 -3.90 3.74 -6.79
CA THR A 4 -2.49 3.38 -6.56
C THR A 4 -1.56 4.49 -7.04
N ALA A 5 -1.81 5.06 -8.22
CA ALA A 5 -1.00 6.17 -8.74
C ALA A 5 -1.09 7.43 -7.85
N ARG A 6 -2.29 7.70 -7.30
CA ARG A 6 -2.48 8.82 -6.36
C ARG A 6 -1.68 8.63 -5.07
N VAL A 7 -1.78 7.47 -4.43
CA VAL A 7 -1.04 7.19 -3.19
C VAL A 7 0.47 7.13 -3.46
N ARG A 8 0.88 6.58 -4.61
CA ARG A 8 2.28 6.54 -5.04
C ARG A 8 2.91 7.93 -5.10
N ALA A 9 2.16 8.95 -5.52
CA ALA A 9 2.62 10.33 -5.59
C ALA A 9 2.73 11.05 -4.23
N LEU A 10 2.08 10.51 -3.19
CA LEU A 10 2.13 11.05 -1.81
C LEU A 10 3.24 10.41 -0.97
N LEU A 11 3.65 9.19 -1.32
CA LEU A 11 4.72 8.50 -0.62
C LEU A 11 6.10 9.00 -1.05
N PRO A 12 7.10 8.99 -0.16
CA PRO A 12 8.48 9.18 -0.57
C PRO A 12 8.89 8.11 -1.59
N GLU A 13 9.84 8.46 -2.47
CA GLU A 13 10.27 7.62 -3.60
C GLU A 13 10.60 6.18 -3.19
N ALA A 14 11.27 6.01 -2.04
CA ALA A 14 11.65 4.70 -1.54
C ALA A 14 10.43 3.86 -1.17
N GLU A 15 9.51 4.37 -0.36
CA GLU A 15 8.25 3.69 -0.03
C GLU A 15 7.41 3.44 -1.29
N ALA A 16 7.32 4.41 -2.20
CA ALA A 16 6.60 4.30 -3.46
C ALA A 16 7.12 3.13 -4.32
N ALA A 17 8.43 2.92 -4.38
CA ALA A 17 9.04 1.80 -5.14
C ALA A 17 8.57 0.41 -4.65
N HIS A 18 8.15 0.33 -3.38
CA HIS A 18 7.71 -0.90 -2.72
C HIS A 18 6.18 -1.03 -2.61
N LEU A 19 5.44 -0.05 -3.11
CA LEU A 19 3.99 -0.08 -3.20
C LEU A 19 3.54 -1.07 -4.29
N VAL A 20 2.73 -2.06 -3.90
CA VAL A 20 2.17 -3.09 -4.79
C VAL A 20 0.84 -2.62 -5.37
N SER A 21 -0.10 -2.24 -4.52
CA SER A 21 -1.43 -1.78 -4.95
C SER A 21 -2.11 -0.97 -3.86
N VAL A 22 -3.10 -0.16 -4.26
CA VAL A 22 -4.05 0.46 -3.34
C VAL A 22 -5.46 0.27 -3.85
N HIS A 23 -6.34 -0.18 -2.97
CA HIS A 23 -7.78 -0.27 -3.25
C HIS A 23 -8.59 0.22 -2.06
N ALA A 24 -9.84 0.61 -2.32
CA ALA A 24 -10.78 0.95 -1.27
C ALA A 24 -11.54 -0.31 -0.82
N GLU A 25 -11.60 -0.56 0.48
CA GLU A 25 -12.35 -1.67 1.07
C GLU A 25 -13.03 -1.18 2.35
N ALA A 26 -14.34 -1.38 2.47
CA ALA A 26 -15.12 -1.05 3.67
C ALA A 26 -14.88 0.39 4.21
N GLY A 27 -14.75 1.37 3.32
CA GLY A 27 -14.52 2.78 3.68
C GLY A 27 -13.08 3.13 4.06
N ALA A 28 -12.14 2.19 3.93
CA ALA A 28 -10.71 2.39 4.17
C ALA A 28 -9.90 2.21 2.89
N TRP A 29 -8.71 2.80 2.83
CA TRP A 29 -7.71 2.47 1.82
C TRP A 29 -6.83 1.33 2.31
N VAL A 30 -6.78 0.25 1.54
CA VAL A 30 -5.87 -0.87 1.77
C VAL A 30 -4.63 -0.66 0.92
N VAL A 31 -3.51 -0.37 1.58
CA VAL A 31 -2.20 -0.13 0.96
C VAL A 31 -1.37 -1.40 1.10
N ALA A 32 -1.12 -2.06 -0.02
CA ALA A 32 -0.35 -3.29 -0.10
C ALA A 32 1.13 -2.98 -0.39
N MET A 33 2.02 -3.46 0.49
CA MET A 33 3.48 -3.33 0.35
C MET A 33 4.12 -4.69 0.09
N ASP A 34 5.29 -4.68 -0.54
CA ASP A 34 6.01 -5.92 -0.87
C ASP A 34 6.82 -6.53 0.29
N SER A 35 6.99 -5.79 1.39
CA SER A 35 7.75 -6.23 2.56
C SER A 35 7.18 -5.68 3.88
N PRO A 36 7.37 -6.42 4.99
CA PRO A 36 6.97 -5.94 6.33
C PRO A 36 7.68 -4.65 6.75
N ALA A 37 8.94 -4.47 6.34
CA ALA A 37 9.72 -3.28 6.68
C ALA A 37 9.11 -2.02 6.03
N TRP A 38 8.69 -2.12 4.77
CA TRP A 38 8.03 -1.02 4.06
C TRP A 38 6.61 -0.78 4.55
N ALA A 39 5.87 -1.85 4.88
CA ALA A 39 4.57 -1.71 5.52
C ALA A 39 4.66 -0.98 6.87
N ALA A 40 5.67 -1.29 7.70
CA ALA A 40 5.88 -0.58 8.95
C ALA A 40 6.16 0.92 8.72
N ARG A 41 7.00 1.27 7.74
CA ARG A 41 7.26 2.68 7.39
C ARG A 41 6.00 3.42 6.96
N VAL A 42 5.20 2.82 6.06
CA VAL A 42 3.94 3.44 5.60
C VAL A 42 2.92 3.59 6.73
N ARG A 43 2.89 2.68 7.72
CA ARG A 43 2.01 2.80 8.89
C ARG A 43 2.25 4.06 9.71
N TYR A 44 3.49 4.54 9.79
CA TYR A 44 3.80 5.80 10.48
C TYR A 44 3.40 7.05 9.69
N ARG A 45 3.08 6.89 8.39
CA ARG A 45 2.74 7.97 7.46
C ARG A 45 1.28 8.00 7.07
N THR A 46 0.42 7.17 7.68
CA THR A 46 -1.00 7.08 7.30
C THR A 46 -1.73 8.41 7.47
N ALA A 47 -1.32 9.25 8.42
CA ALA A 47 -1.85 10.60 8.59
C ALA A 47 -1.54 11.53 7.39
N GLU A 48 -0.47 11.27 6.63
CA GLU A 48 -0.10 12.04 5.43
C GLU A 48 -0.95 11.65 4.20
N LEU A 49 -1.67 10.52 4.28
CA LEU A 49 -2.52 10.02 3.20
C LEU A 49 -3.95 10.61 3.20
N GLY A 50 -4.25 11.45 4.19
CA GLY A 50 -5.52 12.19 4.35
C GLY A 50 -6.44 11.61 5.41
N ASP A 51 -7.67 12.12 5.48
CA ASP A 51 -8.66 11.76 6.51
C ASP A 51 -9.30 10.37 6.31
N VAL A 52 -8.90 9.63 5.27
CA VAL A 52 -9.43 8.29 5.00
C VAL A 52 -8.68 7.28 5.87
N PRO A 53 -9.38 6.39 6.61
CA PRO A 53 -8.72 5.33 7.34
C PRO A 53 -7.83 4.48 6.42
N VAL A 54 -6.57 4.28 6.80
CA VAL A 54 -5.60 3.49 6.02
C VAL A 54 -5.25 2.20 6.73
N ARG A 55 -5.40 1.08 6.03
CA ARG A 55 -4.92 -0.25 6.44
C ARG A 55 -3.71 -0.62 5.59
N VAL A 56 -2.62 -1.01 6.23
CA VAL A 56 -1.39 -1.41 5.52
C VAL A 56 -1.19 -2.92 5.62
N THR A 57 -1.15 -3.58 4.47
CA THR A 57 -0.96 -5.03 4.34
C THR A 57 0.36 -5.34 3.63
N VAL A 58 0.84 -6.57 3.79
CA VAL A 58 2.04 -7.06 3.12
C VAL A 58 1.63 -8.16 2.15
N VAL A 59 2.05 -8.04 0.90
CA VAL A 59 1.91 -9.09 -0.10
C VAL A 59 3.25 -9.81 -0.21
N PRO A 60 3.34 -11.10 0.12
CA PRO A 60 4.58 -11.85 -0.02
C PRO A 60 5.03 -11.85 -1.48
N LYS A 61 6.25 -11.36 -1.76
CA LYS A 61 6.94 -11.62 -3.04
C LYS A 61 7.19 -13.12 -3.15
N GLY A 62 6.28 -13.85 -3.80
CA GLY A 62 6.43 -15.30 -4.00
C GLY A 62 5.13 -16.09 -4.15
N LYS A 63 3.94 -15.55 -3.87
CA LYS A 63 2.70 -16.21 -4.27
C LYS A 63 2.21 -15.66 -5.61
N THR A 64 2.92 -16.03 -6.66
CA THR A 64 2.23 -16.37 -7.91
C THR A 64 1.30 -17.52 -7.54
N GLU A 65 -0.01 -17.28 -7.47
CA GLU A 65 -0.98 -18.36 -7.43
C GLU A 65 -0.83 -19.12 -8.76
N VAL A 66 0.01 -20.15 -8.77
CA VAL A 66 -0.13 -21.25 -9.71
C VAL A 66 -1.43 -21.96 -9.36
N ARG A 67 -2.55 -21.47 -9.90
CA ARG A 67 -3.73 -22.30 -10.10
C ARG A 67 -3.50 -23.14 -11.35
N GLY A 68 -2.97 -24.34 -11.14
CA GLY A 68 -3.19 -25.46 -12.07
C GLY A 68 -4.62 -26.00 -11.93
#